data_AF-A0A7J5TSW4-F1
#
_entry.id   AF-A0A7J5TSW4-F1
#
_cell.length_a   1.000
_cell.length_b   1.000
_cell.length_c   1.000
_cell.angle_alpha   90.00
_cell.angle_beta   90.00
_cell.angle_gamma   90.00
#
_symmetry.space_group_name_H-M   'P 1'
#
loop_
_entity.id
_entity.type
_entity.pdbx_description
1 polymer ?
#
loop_
_entity_poly.entity_id
_entity_poly.type
_entity_poly.pdbx_seq_one_letter_code
_entity_poly.pdbx_strand_id
1 'polypeptide(L)'
;MRHPIEKYNQIQAEQLANFAPEEREFWARQFRIGNAAYCYQHQFNDVAGLTNHETANVPEDLVEWLEQHLASKQENRSANELLHIYFEEYLDGLPNEQVREGERTRGLEAAKRSWPFRRYVLERNDFGMDEFMRLNLSESDYAFYKWSSEPL
;
A
#
# COMPACT_ATOMS: atom_id res chain seq x y z
N MET A 1 11.50 -3.65 7.23
CA MET A 1 11.27 -3.33 5.81
C MET A 1 12.35 -2.39 5.28
N ARG A 2 12.92 -2.69 4.11
CA ARG A 2 13.86 -1.79 3.40
C ARG A 2 13.08 -0.76 2.58
N HIS A 3 13.72 0.36 2.27
CA HIS A 3 13.16 1.32 1.33
C HIS A 3 13.27 0.74 -0.10
N PRO A 4 12.28 0.95 -0.99
CA PRO A 4 12.33 0.41 -2.35
C PRO A 4 13.40 1.07 -3.24
N ILE A 5 13.68 2.35 -3.00
CA ILE A 5 14.75 3.08 -3.69
C ILE A 5 16.05 2.93 -2.91
N GLU A 6 17.05 2.28 -3.52
CA GLU A 6 18.30 1.87 -2.85
C GLU A 6 19.12 3.04 -2.27
N LYS A 7 19.06 4.22 -2.90
CA LYS A 7 19.69 5.44 -2.37
C LYS A 7 19.32 5.70 -0.91
N TYR A 8 18.07 5.47 -0.52
CA TYR A 8 17.63 5.69 0.86
C TYR A 8 18.08 4.59 1.82
N ASN A 9 18.24 3.33 1.35
CA ASN A 9 18.83 2.28 2.19
C ASN A 9 20.29 2.61 2.55
N GLN A 10 21.05 3.17 1.59
CA GLN A 10 22.44 3.61 1.82
C GLN A 10 22.49 4.75 2.85
N ILE A 11 21.66 5.79 2.68
CA ILE A 11 21.57 6.91 3.63
C ILE A 11 21.18 6.42 5.03
N GLN A 12 20.21 5.52 5.14
CA GLN A 12 19.77 4.94 6.42
C GLN A 12 20.92 4.17 7.09
N ALA A 13 21.69 3.38 6.34
CA ALA A 13 22.83 2.64 6.88
C ALA A 13 23.95 3.57 7.39
N GLU A 14 24.26 4.63 6.65
CA GLU A 14 25.22 5.66 7.08
C GLU A 14 24.76 6.38 8.36
N GLN A 15 23.47 6.74 8.44
CA GLN A 15 22.90 7.35 9.63
C GLN A 15 22.98 6.41 10.85
N LEU A 16 22.61 5.13 10.68
CA LEU A 16 22.71 4.12 11.75
C LEU A 16 24.14 3.91 12.25
N ALA A 17 25.14 3.99 11.36
CA ALA A 17 26.55 3.90 11.76
C ALA A 17 26.98 5.09 12.63
N ASN A 18 26.37 6.27 12.43
CA ASN A 18 26.69 7.51 13.14
C ASN A 18 25.91 7.67 14.47
N PHE A 19 24.81 6.97 14.68
CA PHE A 19 24.07 7.01 15.95
C PHE A 19 24.80 6.27 17.08
N ALA A 20 24.58 6.74 18.31
CA ALA A 20 25.05 6.06 19.52
C ALA A 20 24.45 4.64 19.59
N PRO A 21 25.19 3.63 20.07
CA PRO A 21 24.72 2.23 20.08
C PRO A 21 23.33 2.03 20.68
N GLU A 22 23.01 2.75 21.74
CA GLU A 22 21.74 2.73 22.46
C GLU A 22 20.56 3.32 21.66
N GLU A 23 20.82 4.20 20.69
CA GLU A 23 19.80 4.85 19.85
C GLU A 23 19.56 4.10 18.53
N ARG A 24 20.50 3.24 18.11
CA ARG A 24 20.47 2.61 16.78
C ARG A 24 19.21 1.81 16.52
N GLU A 25 18.76 1.00 17.49
CA GLU A 25 17.57 0.17 17.29
C GLU A 25 16.30 1.01 17.19
N PHE A 26 16.21 2.10 17.97
CA PHE A 26 15.12 3.05 17.88
C PHE A 26 15.03 3.63 16.47
N TRP A 27 16.13 4.17 15.93
CA TRP A 27 16.14 4.75 14.59
C TRP A 27 15.96 3.69 13.48
N ALA A 28 16.52 2.50 13.64
CA ALA A 28 16.32 1.41 12.70
C ALA A 28 14.84 1.01 12.60
N ARG A 29 14.14 0.95 13.74
CA ARG A 29 12.69 0.74 13.77
C ARG A 29 11.94 1.86 13.05
N GLN A 30 12.27 3.12 13.34
CA GLN A 30 11.64 4.27 12.67
C GLN A 30 11.82 4.19 11.15
N PHE A 31 13.00 3.80 10.66
CA PHE A 31 13.21 3.57 9.24
C PHE A 31 12.35 2.44 8.69
N ARG A 32 12.25 1.29 9.37
CA ARG A 32 11.41 0.18 8.91
C ARG A 32 9.93 0.56 8.82
N ILE A 33 9.41 1.28 9.82
CA ILE A 33 8.04 1.79 9.85
C ILE A 33 7.82 2.83 8.75
N GLY A 34 8.72 3.80 8.63
CA GLY A 34 8.65 4.84 7.60
C GLY A 34 8.74 4.27 6.17
N ASN A 35 9.58 3.27 5.95
CA ASN A 35 9.70 2.57 4.67
C ASN A 35 8.39 1.84 4.32
N ALA A 36 7.77 1.16 5.29
CA ALA A 36 6.48 0.50 5.09
C ALA A 36 5.37 1.51 4.75
N ALA A 37 5.31 2.63 5.48
CA ALA A 37 4.38 3.70 5.18
C ALA A 37 4.60 4.32 3.79
N TYR A 38 5.86 4.51 3.40
CA TYR A 38 6.20 4.98 2.06
C TYR A 38 5.69 4.01 0.99
N CYS A 39 5.92 2.70 1.17
CA CYS A 39 5.44 1.69 0.23
C CYS A 39 3.91 1.70 0.10
N TYR A 40 3.18 1.82 1.21
CA TYR A 40 1.73 1.98 1.16
C TYR A 40 1.30 3.25 0.41
N GLN A 41 1.98 4.37 0.61
CA GLN A 41 1.57 5.61 -0.07
C GLN A 41 1.97 5.65 -1.55
N HIS A 42 3.14 5.09 -1.90
CA HIS A 42 3.82 5.39 -3.15
C HIS A 42 4.12 4.18 -4.04
N GLN A 43 3.90 2.95 -3.59
CA GLN A 43 4.15 1.75 -4.41
C GLN A 43 2.90 0.93 -4.68
N PHE A 44 2.45 1.03 -5.93
CA PHE A 44 2.12 -0.02 -6.92
C PHE A 44 1.99 0.60 -8.33
N ASN A 45 2.34 1.89 -8.49
CA ASN A 45 2.59 2.44 -9.80
C ASN A 45 4.05 2.18 -10.10
N ASP A 46 4.28 1.89 -11.37
CA ASP A 46 5.53 1.67 -12.07
C ASP A 46 6.48 2.89 -11.96
N VAL A 47 6.73 3.39 -10.75
CA VAL A 47 7.64 4.49 -10.47
C VAL A 47 9.04 3.90 -10.54
N ALA A 48 9.53 3.90 -11.78
CA ALA A 48 10.89 3.65 -12.22
C ALA A 48 11.31 2.21 -12.53
N GLY A 49 10.44 1.29 -12.95
CA GLY A 49 10.90 -0.03 -13.45
C GLY A 49 11.79 -0.77 -12.44
N LEU A 50 11.49 -0.62 -11.15
CA LEU A 50 12.29 -1.06 -10.00
C LEU A 50 11.51 -2.07 -9.14
N THR A 51 10.86 -3.06 -9.75
CA THR A 51 10.41 -4.24 -8.99
C THR A 51 11.33 -5.42 -9.27
N ASN A 52 12.29 -5.61 -8.37
CA ASN A 52 12.48 -6.95 -7.82
C ASN A 52 11.31 -7.18 -6.85
N HIS A 53 10.57 -8.26 -7.07
CA HIS A 53 9.31 -8.65 -6.43
C HIS A 53 9.34 -8.86 -4.89
N GLU A 54 10.34 -8.38 -4.15
CA GLU A 54 10.67 -8.98 -2.85
C GLU A 54 10.09 -8.29 -1.59
N THR A 55 9.35 -7.18 -1.66
CA THR A 55 9.25 -6.33 -0.44
C THR A 55 7.88 -6.01 0.14
N ALA A 56 6.74 -6.28 -0.52
CA ALA A 56 5.44 -5.99 0.07
C ALA A 56 4.44 -7.15 -0.05
N ASN A 57 3.89 -7.58 1.09
CA ASN A 57 2.80 -8.56 1.20
C ASN A 57 1.47 -7.88 0.87
N VAL A 58 1.20 -7.66 -0.42
CA VAL A 58 -0.08 -7.15 -0.93
C VAL A 58 -0.60 -8.10 -1.99
N PRO A 59 -1.93 -8.27 -2.10
CA PRO A 59 -2.49 -9.17 -3.12
C PRO A 59 -2.09 -8.72 -4.52
N GLU A 60 -1.58 -9.63 -5.35
CA GLU A 60 -1.13 -9.34 -6.71
C GLU A 60 -2.31 -9.29 -7.70
N ASP A 61 -3.21 -10.28 -7.62
CA ASP A 61 -4.46 -10.32 -8.38
C ASP A 61 -5.62 -9.73 -7.54
N LEU A 62 -6.17 -8.60 -8.03
CA LEU A 62 -7.24 -7.89 -7.35
C LEU A 62 -8.59 -8.63 -7.44
N VAL A 63 -8.82 -9.41 -8.50
CA VAL A 63 -10.05 -10.18 -8.67
C VAL A 63 -10.03 -11.35 -7.70
N GLU A 64 -8.95 -12.14 -7.70
CA GLU A 64 -8.81 -13.30 -6.80
C GLU A 64 -8.92 -12.87 -5.33
N TRP A 65 -8.22 -11.80 -4.95
CA TRP A 65 -8.30 -11.27 -3.59
C TRP A 65 -9.71 -10.86 -3.20
N LEU A 66 -10.39 -10.14 -4.09
CA LEU A 66 -11.75 -9.68 -3.82
C LEU A 66 -12.69 -10.88 -3.69
N GLU A 67 -12.59 -11.91 -4.53
CA GLU A 67 -13.40 -13.13 -4.40
C GLU A 67 -13.22 -13.81 -3.04
N GLN A 68 -11.97 -13.96 -2.58
CA GLN A 68 -11.67 -14.53 -1.26
C GLN A 68 -12.26 -13.68 -0.13
N HIS A 69 -12.19 -12.35 -0.26
CA HIS A 69 -12.71 -11.43 0.74
C HIS A 69 -14.25 -11.39 0.76
N LEU A 70 -14.91 -11.41 -0.41
CA LEU A 70 -16.37 -11.41 -0.54
C LEU A 70 -17.01 -12.69 -0.02
N ALA A 71 -16.34 -13.84 -0.17
CA ALA A 71 -16.79 -15.10 0.41
C ALA A 71 -17.00 -15.00 1.94
N SER A 72 -16.25 -14.12 2.61
CA SER A 72 -16.40 -13.86 4.05
C SER A 72 -17.55 -12.89 4.40
N LYS A 73 -18.02 -12.08 3.44
CA LYS A 73 -19.01 -11.00 3.64
C LYS A 73 -20.43 -11.29 3.14
N GLN A 74 -20.71 -12.50 2.61
CA GLN A 74 -22.01 -12.87 2.02
C GLN A 74 -22.49 -11.91 0.91
N GLU A 75 -21.56 -11.39 0.11
CA GLU A 75 -21.89 -10.52 -1.02
C GLU A 75 -22.46 -11.34 -2.19
N ASN A 76 -23.55 -10.86 -2.80
CA ASN A 76 -24.24 -11.57 -3.88
C ASN A 76 -23.71 -11.20 -5.28
N ARG A 77 -22.92 -10.13 -5.38
CA ARG A 77 -22.29 -9.67 -6.62
C ARG A 77 -20.94 -10.36 -6.81
N SER A 78 -20.62 -10.67 -8.06
CA SER A 78 -19.29 -11.16 -8.41
C SER A 78 -18.22 -10.08 -8.22
N ALA A 79 -16.96 -10.48 -8.01
CA ALA A 79 -15.84 -9.56 -7.90
C ALA A 79 -15.72 -8.63 -9.13
N ASN A 80 -15.99 -9.13 -10.33
CA ASN A 80 -15.96 -8.32 -11.55
C ASN A 80 -17.06 -7.25 -11.57
N GLU A 81 -18.28 -7.57 -11.14
CA GLU A 81 -19.37 -6.59 -11.04
C GLU A 81 -19.04 -5.49 -10.02
N LEU A 82 -18.46 -5.87 -8.87
CA LEU A 82 -18.03 -4.90 -7.88
C LEU A 82 -16.88 -4.03 -8.36
N LEU A 83 -15.89 -4.58 -9.07
CA LEU A 83 -14.79 -3.79 -9.62
C LEU A 83 -15.29 -2.76 -10.65
N HIS A 84 -16.31 -3.09 -11.44
CA HIS A 84 -16.96 -2.12 -12.32
C HIS A 84 -17.64 -0.99 -11.53
N ILE A 85 -18.38 -1.32 -10.46
CA ILE A 85 -19.01 -0.32 -9.60
C ILE A 85 -17.95 0.57 -8.94
N TYR A 86 -16.93 -0.04 -8.35
CA TYR A 86 -15.84 0.67 -7.68
C TYR A 86 -15.07 1.56 -8.65
N PHE A 87 -14.93 1.16 -9.91
CA PHE A 87 -14.27 1.97 -10.92
C PHE A 87 -15.05 3.25 -11.24
N GLU A 88 -16.36 3.16 -11.42
CA GLU A 88 -17.18 4.36 -11.64
C GLU A 88 -17.18 5.27 -10.40
N GLU A 89 -17.29 4.72 -9.20
CA GLU A 89 -17.19 5.50 -7.96
C GLU A 89 -15.81 6.16 -7.78
N TYR A 90 -14.74 5.44 -8.14
CA TYR A 90 -13.38 5.97 -8.16
C TYR A 90 -13.26 7.15 -9.13
N LEU A 91 -13.79 7.02 -10.35
CA LEU A 91 -13.80 8.09 -11.35
C LEU A 91 -14.56 9.33 -10.84
N ASP A 92 -15.73 9.12 -10.22
CA ASP A 92 -16.54 10.20 -9.65
C ASP A 92 -15.84 10.93 -8.49
N GLY A 93 -15.00 10.22 -7.74
CA GLY A 93 -14.15 10.77 -6.69
C GLY A 93 -12.94 11.57 -7.18
N LEU A 94 -12.58 11.48 -8.46
CA LEU A 94 -11.44 12.23 -9.01
C LEU A 94 -11.78 13.72 -9.12
N PRO A 95 -10.88 14.62 -8.66
CA PRO A 95 -11.16 16.05 -8.54
C PRO A 95 -11.12 16.82 -9.87
N ASN A 96 -10.59 16.21 -10.93
CA ASN A 96 -10.34 16.87 -12.22
C ASN A 96 -10.96 16.07 -13.37
N GLU A 97 -11.75 16.75 -14.20
CA GLU A 97 -12.47 16.13 -15.32
C GLU A 97 -11.54 15.55 -16.40
N GLN A 98 -10.41 16.21 -16.69
CA GLN A 98 -9.46 15.67 -17.67
C GLN A 98 -8.77 14.39 -17.16
N VAL A 99 -8.48 14.32 -15.86
CA VAL A 99 -7.93 13.10 -15.24
C VAL A 99 -8.99 11.99 -15.25
N ARG A 100 -10.23 12.32 -14.92
CA ARG A 100 -11.37 11.39 -14.97
C ARG A 100 -11.56 10.80 -16.36
N GLU A 101 -11.61 11.65 -17.38
CA GLU A 101 -11.77 11.19 -18.77
C GLU A 101 -10.56 10.38 -19.25
N GLY A 102 -9.35 10.76 -18.82
CA GLY A 102 -8.13 9.99 -19.08
C GLY A 102 -8.18 8.58 -18.48
N GLU A 103 -8.59 8.44 -17.22
CA GLU A 103 -8.78 7.13 -16.59
C GLU A 103 -9.94 6.34 -17.22
N ARG A 104 -11.05 7.00 -17.52
CA ARG A 104 -12.21 6.39 -18.20
C ARG A 104 -11.80 5.81 -19.56
N THR A 105 -11.03 6.56 -20.34
CA THR A 105 -10.50 6.13 -21.64
C THR A 105 -9.54 4.95 -21.51
N ARG A 106 -8.68 4.93 -20.47
CA ARG A 106 -7.81 3.78 -20.17
C ARG A 106 -8.59 2.53 -19.78
N GLY A 107 -9.71 2.71 -19.08
CA GLY A 107 -10.64 1.66 -18.70
C GLY A 107 -10.19 0.81 -17.50
N LEU A 108 -11.11 -0.03 -17.03
CA LEU A 108 -10.96 -0.83 -15.82
C LEU A 108 -9.74 -1.77 -15.84
N GLU A 109 -9.44 -2.42 -16.97
CA GLU A 109 -8.31 -3.36 -17.05
C GLU A 109 -6.96 -2.68 -16.81
N ALA A 110 -6.79 -1.45 -17.29
CA ALA A 110 -5.61 -0.64 -16.97
C ALA A 110 -5.65 -0.18 -15.50
N ALA A 111 -6.81 0.22 -14.99
CA ALA A 111 -6.97 0.66 -13.61
C ALA A 111 -6.66 -0.45 -12.59
N LYS A 112 -7.01 -1.71 -12.85
CA LYS A 112 -6.65 -2.87 -11.98
C LYS A 112 -5.13 -3.00 -11.76
N ARG A 113 -4.32 -2.41 -12.65
CA ARG A 113 -2.85 -2.38 -12.57
C ARG A 113 -2.30 -1.08 -12.00
N SER A 114 -3.12 -0.05 -11.80
CA SER A 114 -2.69 1.22 -11.22
C SER A 114 -2.86 1.22 -9.70
N TRP A 115 -1.87 1.76 -8.98
CA TRP A 115 -1.96 1.85 -7.52
C TRP A 115 -3.17 2.63 -7.01
N PRO A 116 -3.52 3.80 -7.56
CA PRO A 116 -4.61 4.60 -7.01
C PRO A 116 -5.92 3.84 -6.97
N PHE A 117 -6.24 3.09 -8.03
CA PHE A 117 -7.47 2.30 -8.07
C PHE A 117 -7.38 1.04 -7.21
N ARG A 118 -6.25 0.31 -7.23
CA ARG A 118 -6.06 -0.85 -6.35
C ARG A 118 -6.19 -0.46 -4.88
N ARG A 119 -5.54 0.64 -4.46
CA ARG A 119 -5.63 1.18 -3.10
C ARG A 119 -7.07 1.55 -2.74
N TYR A 120 -7.80 2.21 -3.64
CA TYR A 120 -9.22 2.52 -3.44
C TYR A 120 -10.04 1.25 -3.16
N VAL A 121 -9.86 0.19 -3.96
CA VAL A 121 -10.57 -1.09 -3.77
C VAL A 121 -10.19 -1.73 -2.44
N LEU A 122 -8.91 -1.75 -2.08
CA LEU A 122 -8.43 -2.30 -0.82
C LEU A 122 -9.02 -1.54 0.39
N GLU A 123 -8.90 -0.21 0.40
CA GLU A 123 -9.41 0.64 1.50
C GLU A 123 -10.92 0.50 1.66
N ARG A 124 -11.66 0.39 0.55
CA ARG A 124 -13.11 0.15 0.57
C ARG A 124 -13.50 -1.20 1.18
N ASN A 125 -12.59 -2.18 1.13
CA ASN A 125 -12.80 -3.52 1.68
C ASN A 125 -12.01 -3.71 2.98
N ASP A 126 -11.87 -2.65 3.78
CA ASP A 126 -11.24 -2.64 5.10
C ASP A 126 -9.74 -3.01 5.11
N PHE A 127 -9.10 -3.03 3.94
CA PHE A 127 -7.65 -3.18 3.82
C PHE A 127 -7.01 -1.81 3.65
N GLY A 128 -6.76 -1.14 4.77
CA GLY A 128 -6.11 0.16 4.81
C GLY A 128 -4.64 0.08 5.23
N MET A 129 -4.08 1.25 5.56
CA MET A 129 -2.72 1.42 6.05
C MET A 129 -2.43 0.50 7.25
N ASP A 130 -3.34 0.38 8.22
CA ASP A 130 -3.12 -0.41 9.43
C ASP A 130 -2.86 -1.89 9.13
N GLU A 131 -3.70 -2.48 8.28
CA GLU A 131 -3.60 -3.89 7.87
C GLU A 131 -2.35 -4.13 7.02
N PHE A 132 -2.02 -3.19 6.12
CA PHE A 132 -0.75 -3.22 5.39
C PHE A 132 0.44 -3.24 6.34
N MET A 133 0.45 -2.38 7.36
CA MET A 133 1.53 -2.31 8.34
C MET A 133 1.64 -3.61 9.14
N ARG A 134 0.51 -4.20 9.54
CA ARG A 134 0.45 -5.49 10.24
C ARG A 134 1.09 -6.62 9.44
N LEU A 135 0.92 -6.64 8.12
CA LEU A 135 1.45 -7.69 7.23
C LEU A 135 2.92 -7.48 6.83
N ASN A 136 3.44 -6.25 6.92
CA ASN A 136 4.76 -5.88 6.38
C ASN A 136 5.81 -5.51 7.45
N LEU A 137 5.38 -5.38 8.71
CA LEU A 137 6.27 -5.16 9.84
C LEU A 137 6.46 -6.43 10.67
N SER A 138 7.56 -6.47 11.44
CA SER A 138 7.67 -7.45 12.52
C SER A 138 6.61 -7.16 13.58
N GLU A 139 6.23 -8.18 14.37
CA GLU A 139 5.28 -8.01 15.47
C GLU A 139 5.68 -6.85 16.41
N SER A 140 6.99 -6.76 16.73
CA SER A 140 7.53 -5.70 17.59
C SER A 140 7.46 -4.30 16.97
N ASP A 141 7.69 -4.17 15.66
CA ASP A 141 7.61 -2.89 14.97
C ASP A 141 6.16 -2.47 14.74
N TYR A 142 5.24 -3.42 14.47
CA TYR A 142 3.81 -3.15 14.38
C TYR A 142 3.23 -2.71 15.72
N ALA A 143 3.57 -3.41 16.81
CA ALA A 143 3.15 -3.01 18.15
C ALA A 143 3.60 -1.59 18.50
N PHE A 144 4.85 -1.24 18.16
CA PHE A 144 5.35 0.12 18.33
C PHE A 144 4.62 1.14 17.44
N TYR A 145 4.38 0.80 16.17
CA TYR A 145 3.59 1.64 15.26
C TYR A 145 2.21 1.95 15.85
N LYS A 146 1.49 0.92 16.33
CA LYS A 146 0.17 1.07 16.97
C LYS A 146 0.24 2.00 18.17
N TRP A 147 1.13 1.72 19.11
CA TRP A 147 1.35 2.55 20.30
C TRP A 147 1.66 4.01 19.93
N SER A 148 2.52 4.25 18.92
CA SER A 148 2.88 5.60 18.48
C SER A 148 1.78 6.33 17.70
N SER A 149 0.74 5.62 17.27
CA SER A 149 -0.36 6.15 16.44
C SER A 149 -1.64 6.42 17.24
N GLU A 150 -1.68 6.03 18.52
CA GLU A 150 -2.82 6.28 19.40
C GLU A 150 -2.93 7.78 19.72
N PRO A 151 -4.13 8.39 19.62
CA PRO A 151 -4.32 9.78 20.02
C PRO A 151 -4.10 9.94 21.54
N LEU A 152 -3.40 11.01 21.92
CA LEU A 152 -3.11 11.40 23.31
C LEU A 152 -4.37 11.71 24.11
#